data_AF-A0A6G7Y582-F1
#
_entry.id   AF-A0A6G7Y582-F1
#
_cell.length_a   1.000
_cell.length_b   1.000
_cell.length_c   1.000
_cell.angle_alpha   90.00
_cell.angle_beta   90.00
_cell.angle_gamma   90.00
#
_symmetry.space_group_name_H-M   'P 1'
#
loop_
_entity.id
_entity.type
_entity.pdbx_description
1 polymer ?
#
loop_
_entity_poly.entity_id
_entity_poly.type
_entity_poly.pdbx_seq_one_letter_code
_entity_poly.pdbx_strand_id
1 'polypeptide(L)'
;MNLARFWIHALITPLLVAWSLHAIRRSGVRVAQSRGYAVAAILVTAALVVLELMLEVRDLHIVPAREYGALSYTNAEPPTGPPAMVLVVAAFLLLAGVVVLVKQRWPWLLVGAAIMTVGSAIDLPVPSNAATNAFELILLVSILATKAFQDARAGETRVTTATEHAGRV
;
A
#
# COMPACT_ATOMS: atom_id res chain seq x y z
N MET A 1 9.20 1.78 -18.66
CA MET A 1 9.31 2.45 -17.35
C MET A 1 10.76 2.87 -17.06
N ASN A 2 11.05 3.65 -16.02
CA ASN A 2 12.44 3.91 -15.59
C ASN A 2 12.92 2.76 -14.66
N LEU A 3 14.20 2.39 -14.71
CA LEU A 3 14.82 1.37 -13.85
C LEU A 3 14.54 1.61 -12.36
N ALA A 4 14.57 2.88 -11.93
CA ALA A 4 14.27 3.26 -10.55
C ALA A 4 12.86 2.82 -10.10
N ARG A 5 11.87 2.83 -11.00
CA ARG A 5 10.50 2.42 -10.68
C ARG A 5 10.40 0.92 -10.39
N PHE A 6 11.13 0.09 -11.12
CA PHE A 6 11.16 -1.36 -10.88
C PHE A 6 11.71 -1.69 -9.49
N TRP A 7 12.85 -1.12 -9.13
CA TRP A 7 13.44 -1.31 -7.80
C TRP A 7 12.55 -0.78 -6.68
N ILE A 8 11.94 0.40 -6.87
CA ILE A 8 10.98 0.95 -5.91
C ILE A 8 9.77 0.02 -5.75
N HIS A 9 9.23 -0.54 -6.83
CA HIS A 9 8.09 -1.46 -6.73
C HIS A 9 8.47 -2.73 -5.96
N ALA A 10 9.58 -3.37 -6.32
CA ALA A 10 10.04 -4.62 -5.70
C ALA A 10 10.34 -4.48 -4.19
N LEU A 11 10.76 -3.28 -3.73
CA LEU A 11 11.10 -3.04 -2.33
C LEU A 11 9.96 -2.41 -1.52
N ILE A 12 9.29 -1.39 -2.09
CA ILE A 12 8.32 -0.56 -1.36
C ILE A 12 6.92 -1.16 -1.39
N THR A 13 6.50 -1.77 -2.50
CA THR A 13 5.14 -2.31 -2.63
C THR A 13 4.85 -3.40 -1.58
N PRO A 14 5.77 -4.35 -1.29
CA PRO A 14 5.56 -5.32 -0.21
C PRO A 14 5.42 -4.69 1.19
N LEU A 15 6.12 -3.57 1.45
CA LEU A 15 6.04 -2.86 2.73
C LEU A 15 4.65 -2.25 2.98
N LEU A 16 3.87 -1.98 1.93
CA LEU A 16 2.49 -1.51 2.07
C LEU A 16 1.58 -2.54 2.74
N VAL A 17 1.91 -3.84 2.68
CA VAL A 17 1.18 -4.88 3.40
C VAL A 17 1.39 -4.75 4.91
N ALA A 18 2.65 -4.61 5.36
CA ALA A 18 2.95 -4.35 6.77
C ALA A 18 2.25 -3.08 7.25
N TRP A 19 2.30 -2.02 6.45
CA TRP A 19 1.62 -0.76 6.78
C TRP A 19 0.10 -0.94 6.89
N SER A 20 -0.52 -1.68 5.98
CA SER A 20 -1.97 -1.96 6.00
C SER A 20 -2.39 -2.70 7.27
N LEU A 21 -1.64 -3.74 7.64
CA LEU A 21 -1.88 -4.51 8.86
C LEU A 21 -1.66 -3.66 10.12
N HIS A 22 -0.69 -2.74 10.09
CA HIS A 22 -0.46 -1.77 11.14
C HIS A 22 -1.62 -0.76 11.25
N ALA A 23 -2.15 -0.26 10.14
CA ALA A 23 -3.30 0.65 10.12
C ALA A 23 -4.56 -0.01 10.73
N ILE A 24 -4.78 -1.30 10.46
CA ILE A 24 -5.83 -2.12 11.11
C ILE A 24 -5.59 -2.23 12.62
N ARG A 25 -4.34 -2.48 13.05
CA ARG A 25 -4.02 -2.50 14.49
C ARG A 25 -4.32 -1.16 15.15
N ARG A 26 -4.05 -0.04 14.49
CA ARG A 26 -4.37 1.30 14.99
C ARG A 26 -5.84 1.64 15.01
N SER A 27 -6.69 0.84 14.37
CA SER A 27 -8.15 1.02 14.41
C SER A 27 -8.85 0.39 15.62
N GLY A 28 -8.08 -0.16 16.56
CA GLY A 28 -8.62 -0.67 17.82
C GLY A 28 -9.31 -2.04 17.68
N VAL A 29 -9.10 -2.76 16.56
CA VAL A 29 -9.62 -4.13 16.41
C VAL A 29 -8.95 -5.04 17.44
N ARG A 30 -9.75 -5.72 18.26
CA ARG A 30 -9.27 -6.56 19.38
C ARG A 30 -8.27 -7.62 18.95
N VAL A 31 -8.55 -8.34 17.86
CA VAL A 31 -7.66 -9.38 17.31
C VAL A 31 -6.29 -8.80 16.93
N ALA A 32 -6.28 -7.59 16.35
CA ALA A 32 -5.09 -6.93 15.87
C ALA A 32 -4.16 -6.41 16.99
N GLN A 33 -4.66 -6.33 18.24
CA GLN A 33 -3.85 -5.96 19.41
C GLN A 33 -2.97 -7.09 19.94
N SER A 34 -3.28 -8.34 19.59
CA SER A 34 -2.53 -9.50 20.07
C SER A 34 -1.07 -9.48 19.59
N ARG A 35 -0.17 -10.12 20.35
CA ARG A 35 1.22 -10.36 19.92
C ARG A 35 1.28 -11.27 18.70
N GLY A 36 0.40 -12.28 18.65
CA GLY A 36 0.30 -13.20 17.50
C GLY A 36 0.01 -12.47 16.19
N TYR A 37 -0.88 -11.48 16.20
CA TYR A 37 -1.14 -10.65 15.01
C TYR A 37 0.10 -9.86 14.56
N ALA A 38 0.86 -9.27 15.49
CA ALA A 38 2.08 -8.54 15.14
C ALA A 38 3.13 -9.44 14.51
N VAL A 39 3.34 -10.64 15.08
CA VAL A 39 4.25 -11.65 14.52
C VAL A 39 3.77 -12.09 13.14
N ALA A 40 2.48 -12.40 12.99
CA ALA A 40 1.90 -12.78 11.70
C ALA A 40 2.08 -11.69 10.64
N ALA A 41 1.89 -10.41 10.99
CA ALA A 41 2.09 -9.30 10.06
C ALA A 41 3.54 -9.19 9.57
N ILE A 42 4.51 -9.38 10.48
CA ILE A 42 5.94 -9.40 10.12
C ILE A 42 6.24 -10.60 9.21
N LEU A 43 5.79 -11.80 9.58
CA LEU A 43 6.04 -13.02 8.82
C LEU A 43 5.42 -12.98 7.42
N VAL A 44 4.17 -12.51 7.29
CA VAL A 44 3.50 -12.33 6.00
C VAL A 44 4.26 -11.33 5.14
N THR A 45 4.65 -10.18 5.71
CA THR A 45 5.40 -9.18 4.93
C THR A 45 6.76 -9.71 4.48
N ALA A 46 7.49 -10.39 5.37
CA ALA A 46 8.78 -10.98 5.04
C ALA A 46 8.65 -12.07 3.96
N ALA A 47 7.63 -12.93 4.06
CA ALA A 47 7.35 -13.94 3.05
C ALA A 47 7.02 -13.31 1.69
N LEU A 48 6.21 -12.25 1.65
CA LEU A 48 5.89 -11.53 0.42
C LEU A 48 7.11 -10.82 -0.19
N VAL A 49 7.98 -10.21 0.63
CA VAL A 49 9.24 -9.64 0.14
C VAL A 49 10.13 -10.71 -0.49
N VAL A 50 10.30 -11.86 0.19
CA VAL A 50 11.11 -12.97 -0.36
C VAL A 50 10.48 -13.51 -1.64
N LEU A 51 9.16 -13.66 -1.68
CA LEU A 51 8.44 -14.11 -2.87
C LEU A 51 8.66 -13.15 -4.05
N GLU A 52 8.53 -11.84 -3.84
CA GLU A 52 8.78 -10.82 -4.86
C GLU A 52 10.21 -10.91 -5.41
N LEU A 53 11.19 -11.01 -4.52
CA LEU A 53 12.60 -11.11 -4.91
C LEU A 53 12.87 -12.39 -5.71
N MET A 54 12.19 -13.48 -5.41
CA MET A 54 12.35 -14.74 -6.15
C MET A 54 11.62 -14.74 -7.49
N LEU A 55 10.45 -14.10 -7.60
CA LEU A 55 9.63 -14.10 -8.80
C LEU A 55 9.99 -13.00 -9.79
N GLU A 56 10.27 -11.79 -9.32
CA GLU A 56 10.48 -10.62 -10.20
C GLU A 56 11.94 -10.28 -10.43
N VAL A 57 12.84 -10.57 -9.48
CA VAL A 57 14.25 -10.14 -9.57
C VAL A 57 15.16 -11.22 -10.16
N ARG A 58 14.83 -12.52 -10.03
CA ARG A 58 15.71 -13.59 -10.53
C ARG A 58 15.79 -13.67 -12.07
N ASP A 59 14.72 -13.34 -12.77
CA ASP A 59 14.64 -13.47 -14.24
C ASP A 59 14.57 -12.11 -14.97
N LEU A 60 14.98 -11.03 -14.29
CA LEU A 60 14.84 -9.66 -14.78
C LEU A 60 15.80 -9.37 -15.96
N HIS A 61 15.32 -9.61 -17.18
CA HIS A 61 16.00 -9.23 -18.42
C HIS A 61 15.43 -7.91 -18.94
N ILE A 62 16.07 -6.80 -18.56
CA ILE A 62 15.62 -5.47 -18.95
C ILE A 62 16.17 -5.11 -20.34
N VAL A 63 15.29 -4.74 -21.26
CA VAL A 63 15.65 -4.27 -22.59
C VAL A 63 15.18 -2.81 -22.77
N PRO A 64 16.00 -1.93 -23.37
CA PRO A 64 15.56 -0.59 -23.73
C PRO A 64 14.49 -0.64 -24.83
N ALA A 65 13.36 0.03 -24.58
CA ALA A 65 12.24 0.25 -25.47
C ALA A 65 12.00 1.75 -25.67
N ARG A 66 11.40 2.17 -26.79
CA ARG A 66 10.88 3.55 -26.93
C ARG A 66 9.38 3.52 -26.75
N GLU A 67 8.89 4.19 -25.72
CA GLU A 67 7.46 4.39 -25.47
C GLU A 67 7.16 5.88 -25.53
N TYR A 68 6.15 6.26 -26.33
CA TYR A 68 5.70 7.64 -26.47
C TYR A 68 6.83 8.66 -26.78
N GLY A 69 7.82 8.24 -27.58
CA GLY A 69 8.96 9.08 -27.96
C GLY A 69 10.07 9.20 -26.91
N ALA A 70 9.90 8.60 -25.72
CA ALA A 70 10.90 8.57 -24.65
C ALA A 70 11.58 7.20 -24.55
N LEU A 71 12.85 7.18 -24.11
CA LEU A 71 13.53 5.95 -23.75
C LEU A 71 12.89 5.38 -22.48
N SER A 72 12.51 4.11 -22.56
CA SER A 72 11.76 3.36 -21.57
C SER A 72 12.48 2.01 -21.39
N TYR A 73 12.47 1.43 -20.20
CA TYR A 73 12.99 0.08 -19.93
C TYR A 73 11.81 -0.84 -19.65
N THR A 74 11.81 -2.01 -20.28
CA THR A 74 10.79 -3.06 -20.12
C THR A 74 11.43 -4.42 -19.96
N ASN A 75 10.68 -5.40 -19.45
CA ASN A 75 11.13 -6.80 -19.41
C ASN A 75 11.09 -7.40 -20.83
N ALA A 76 12.09 -8.22 -21.14
CA ALA A 76 12.24 -8.91 -22.42
C ALA A 76 11.07 -9.86 -22.71
N GLU A 77 10.50 -10.45 -21.66
CA GLU A 77 9.33 -11.31 -21.73
C GLU A 77 8.09 -10.56 -21.20
N PRO A 78 6.98 -10.54 -21.96
CA PRO A 78 5.73 -9.95 -21.49
C PRO A 78 5.21 -10.71 -20.26
N PRO A 79 4.81 -10.02 -19.17
CA PRO A 79 4.17 -10.69 -18.04
C PRO A 79 2.92 -11.42 -18.50
N THR A 80 2.76 -12.69 -18.13
CA THR A 80 1.60 -13.53 -18.47
C THR A 80 0.31 -13.18 -17.71
N GLY A 81 0.22 -12.00 -17.12
CA GLY A 81 -0.95 -11.50 -16.40
C GLY A 81 -0.65 -10.28 -15.53
N PRO A 82 -1.67 -9.70 -14.85
CA PRO A 82 -1.45 -8.66 -13.85
C PRO A 82 -0.47 -9.17 -12.80
N PRO A 83 0.52 -8.37 -12.35
CA PRO A 83 1.48 -8.82 -11.35
C PRO A 83 0.73 -9.29 -10.10
N ALA A 84 0.82 -10.58 -9.78
CA ALA A 84 0.05 -11.21 -8.71
C ALA A 84 0.25 -10.47 -7.37
N MET A 85 1.43 -9.90 -7.17
CA MET A 85 1.79 -9.16 -5.98
C MET A 85 1.10 -7.79 -5.85
N VAL A 86 0.85 -7.09 -6.95
CA VAL A 86 0.03 -5.87 -6.94
C VAL A 86 -1.40 -6.18 -6.47
N LEU A 87 -1.96 -7.33 -6.89
CA LEU A 87 -3.29 -7.77 -6.45
C LEU A 87 -3.33 -8.12 -4.96
N VAL A 88 -2.28 -8.80 -4.46
CA VAL A 88 -2.15 -9.11 -3.03
C VAL A 88 -2.08 -7.82 -2.20
N VAL A 89 -1.24 -6.87 -2.60
CA VAL A 89 -1.09 -5.58 -1.90
C VAL A 89 -2.39 -4.78 -1.94
N ALA A 90 -3.07 -4.74 -3.09
CA ALA A 90 -4.38 -4.12 -3.23
C ALA A 90 -5.42 -4.73 -2.28
N ALA A 91 -5.45 -6.07 -2.14
CA ALA A 91 -6.36 -6.75 -1.23
C ALA A 91 -6.13 -6.34 0.24
N PHE A 92 -4.88 -6.25 0.68
CA PHE A 92 -4.55 -5.80 2.04
C PHE A 92 -4.92 -4.32 2.26
N LEU A 93 -4.67 -3.45 1.29
CA LEU A 93 -5.02 -2.03 1.36
C LEU A 93 -6.54 -1.83 1.39
N LEU A 94 -7.30 -2.57 0.57
CA LEU A 94 -8.76 -2.56 0.56
C LEU A 94 -9.32 -3.07 1.89
N LEU A 95 -8.79 -4.19 2.42
CA LEU A 95 -9.18 -4.71 3.73
C LEU A 95 -8.93 -3.68 4.84
N ALA A 96 -7.73 -3.08 4.86
CA ALA A 96 -7.41 -2.03 5.82
C ALA A 96 -8.32 -0.81 5.64
N GLY A 97 -8.61 -0.41 4.41
CA GLY A 97 -9.55 0.66 4.07
C GLY A 97 -10.95 0.41 4.60
N VAL A 98 -11.50 -0.80 4.43
CA VAL A 98 -12.81 -1.20 4.97
C VAL A 98 -12.79 -1.15 6.50
N VAL A 99 -11.76 -1.71 7.15
CA VAL A 99 -11.67 -1.73 8.61
C VAL A 99 -11.54 -0.31 9.18
N VAL A 100 -10.71 0.54 8.58
CA VAL A 100 -10.54 1.96 8.95
C VAL A 100 -11.84 2.73 8.74
N LEU A 101 -12.54 2.50 7.63
CA LEU A 101 -13.86 3.09 7.38
C LEU A 101 -14.86 2.69 8.46
N VAL A 102 -14.99 1.39 8.76
CA VAL A 102 -15.97 0.90 9.75
C VAL A 102 -15.64 1.35 11.16
N LYS A 103 -14.37 1.32 11.56
CA LYS A 103 -13.95 1.59 12.96
C LYS A 103 -13.67 3.05 13.26
N GLN A 104 -13.24 3.82 12.26
CA GLN A 104 -12.80 5.21 12.45
C GLN A 104 -13.58 6.20 11.58
N ARG A 105 -14.48 5.74 10.70
CA ARG A 105 -15.26 6.57 9.76
C ARG A 105 -14.40 7.40 8.81
N TRP A 106 -13.24 6.89 8.43
CA TRP A 106 -12.32 7.54 7.52
C TRP A 106 -12.28 6.80 6.16
N PRO A 107 -12.90 7.34 5.10
CA PRO A 107 -13.09 6.60 3.84
C PRO A 107 -11.88 6.65 2.90
N TRP A 108 -10.96 7.59 3.10
CA TRP A 108 -9.99 7.97 2.07
C TRP A 108 -9.05 6.85 1.65
N LEU A 109 -8.60 5.99 2.58
CA LEU A 109 -7.78 4.82 2.23
C LEU A 109 -8.52 3.87 1.29
N LEU A 110 -9.80 3.60 1.56
CA LEU A 110 -10.61 2.71 0.73
C LEU A 110 -10.83 3.31 -0.66
N VAL A 111 -11.13 4.62 -0.72
CA VAL A 111 -11.32 5.34 -1.99
C VAL A 111 -10.04 5.31 -2.83
N GLY A 112 -8.88 5.65 -2.25
CA GLY A 112 -7.61 5.63 -2.96
C GLY A 112 -7.23 4.24 -3.46
N ALA A 113 -7.40 3.20 -2.62
CA ALA A 113 -7.15 1.82 -3.00
C ALA A 113 -8.10 1.31 -4.10
N ALA A 114 -9.40 1.66 -4.03
CA ALA A 114 -10.38 1.29 -5.05
C ALA A 114 -10.11 1.99 -6.38
N ILE A 115 -9.78 3.28 -6.38
CA ILE A 115 -9.41 4.02 -7.60
C ILE A 115 -8.18 3.39 -8.25
N MET A 116 -7.14 3.07 -7.48
CA MET A 116 -5.94 2.41 -8.03
C MET A 116 -6.28 1.04 -8.62
N THR A 117 -7.07 0.23 -7.90
CA THR A 117 -7.39 -1.14 -8.31
C THR A 117 -8.28 -1.17 -9.56
N VAL A 118 -9.36 -0.40 -9.58
CA VAL A 118 -10.31 -0.37 -10.69
C VAL A 118 -9.76 0.44 -11.86
N GLY A 119 -9.15 1.60 -11.58
CA GLY A 119 -8.60 2.48 -12.60
C GLY A 119 -7.44 1.84 -13.37
N SER A 120 -6.62 1.01 -12.72
CA SER A 120 -5.54 0.29 -13.40
C SER A 120 -6.01 -0.96 -14.15
N ALA A 121 -7.25 -1.41 -13.93
CA ALA A 121 -7.83 -2.54 -14.65
C ALA A 121 -8.54 -2.14 -15.96
N ILE A 122 -8.71 -0.84 -16.20
CA ILE A 122 -9.39 -0.29 -17.37
C ILE A 122 -8.36 0.41 -18.25
N ASP A 123 -8.32 0.05 -19.53
CA ASP A 123 -7.52 0.76 -20.53
C ASP A 123 -8.16 2.13 -20.82
N LEU A 124 -7.58 3.18 -20.24
CA LEU A 124 -8.00 4.54 -20.51
C LEU A 124 -7.32 5.03 -21.81
N PRO A 125 -8.06 5.72 -22.71
CA PRO A 125 -7.54 6.22 -23.99
C PRO A 125 -6.68 7.47 -23.80
N VAL A 126 -5.65 7.36 -22.96
CA VAL A 126 -4.66 8.41 -22.69
C VAL A 126 -3.35 7.95 -23.29
N PRO A 127 -2.76 8.68 -24.26
CA PRO A 127 -1.52 8.28 -24.95
C PRO A 127 -0.28 8.55 -24.08
N SER A 128 -0.30 8.13 -22.81
CA SER A 128 0.83 8.20 -21.89
C SER A 128 0.56 7.39 -20.60
N ASN A 129 1.63 7.11 -19.86
CA ASN A 129 1.56 6.51 -18.51
C ASN A 129 1.05 7.47 -17.42
N ALA A 130 0.49 8.63 -17.78
CA ALA A 130 0.05 9.65 -16.83
C ALA A 130 -1.12 9.19 -15.94
N ALA A 131 -2.05 8.40 -16.48
CA ALA A 131 -3.21 7.91 -15.73
C ALA A 131 -2.79 7.03 -14.54
N THR A 132 -1.95 6.02 -14.77
CA THR A 132 -1.42 5.15 -13.73
C THR A 132 -0.63 5.93 -12.68
N ASN A 133 0.19 6.90 -13.09
CA ASN A 133 0.92 7.75 -12.15
C ASN A 133 -0.01 8.59 -11.27
N ALA A 134 -1.11 9.10 -11.83
CA ALA A 134 -2.12 9.84 -11.07
C ALA A 134 -2.82 8.94 -10.04
N PHE A 135 -3.13 7.69 -10.41
CA PHE A 135 -3.72 6.72 -9.49
C PHE A 135 -2.76 6.35 -8.35
N GLU A 136 -1.47 6.13 -8.66
CA GLU A 136 -0.44 5.90 -7.65
C GLU A 136 -0.33 7.09 -6.68
N LEU A 137 -0.34 8.33 -7.19
CA LEU A 137 -0.31 9.53 -6.37
C LEU A 137 -1.54 9.63 -5.45
N ILE A 138 -2.74 9.38 -5.97
CA ILE A 138 -3.98 9.37 -5.19
C ILE A 138 -3.89 8.34 -4.07
N LEU A 139 -3.40 7.13 -4.38
CA LEU A 139 -3.19 6.08 -3.38
C LEU A 139 -2.21 6.53 -2.30
N LEU A 140 -1.03 7.04 -2.66
CA LEU A 140 -0.02 7.50 -1.72
C LEU A 140 -0.53 8.64 -0.81
N VAL A 141 -1.26 9.59 -1.39
CA VAL A 141 -1.91 10.67 -0.62
C VAL A 141 -2.93 10.10 0.36
N SER A 142 -3.74 9.11 -0.05
CA SER A 142 -4.73 8.48 0.82
C SER A 142 -4.09 7.73 2.00
N ILE A 143 -2.95 7.06 1.77
CA ILE A 143 -2.14 6.39 2.78
C ILE A 143 -1.60 7.43 3.77
N LEU A 144 -0.99 8.51 3.28
CA LEU A 144 -0.43 9.56 4.12
C LEU A 144 -1.51 10.27 4.94
N ALA A 145 -2.65 10.60 4.32
CA ALA A 145 -3.78 11.22 5.00
C ALA A 145 -4.34 10.32 6.11
N THR A 146 -4.44 9.01 5.86
CA THR A 146 -4.89 8.04 6.86
C THR A 146 -3.91 7.91 8.02
N LYS A 147 -2.60 7.88 7.73
CA LYS A 147 -1.57 7.91 8.77
C LYS A 147 -1.68 9.17 9.63
N ALA A 148 -1.74 10.35 9.01
CA ALA A 148 -1.83 11.62 9.71
C ALA A 148 -3.09 11.70 10.60
N PHE A 149 -4.23 11.24 10.08
CA PHE A 149 -5.48 11.14 10.84
C PHE A 149 -5.34 10.22 12.07
N GLN A 150 -4.75 9.04 11.90
CA GLN A 150 -4.54 8.11 13.02
C GLN A 150 -3.53 8.65 14.05
N ASP A 151 -2.52 9.42 13.61
CA ASP A 151 -1.54 10.08 14.48
C ASP A 151 -2.21 11.14 15.35
N ALA A 152 -3.04 12.01 14.76
CA ALA A 152 -3.79 13.02 15.50
C ALA A 152 -4.67 12.41 16.61
N ARG A 153 -5.44 11.36 16.29
CA ARG A 153 -6.31 10.66 17.25
C ARG A 153 -5.55 9.99 18.39
N ALA A 154 -4.37 9.44 18.11
CA ALA A 154 -3.52 8.84 19.12
C ALA A 154 -2.95 9.89 20.09
N GLY A 155 -2.65 11.10 19.58
CA GLY A 155 -2.26 12.25 20.40
C GLY A 155 -3.38 12.71 21.33
N GLU A 156 -4.59 12.90 20.82
CA GLU A 156 -5.78 13.29 21.59
C GLU A 156 -6.03 12.33 22.77
N THR A 157 -5.99 11.02 22.50
CA THR A 157 -6.24 9.99 23.52
C THR A 157 -5.24 10.07 24.68
N ARG A 158 -3.96 10.34 24.39
CA ARG A 158 -2.91 10.45 25.42
C ARG A 158 -3.10 11.68 26.32
N VAL A 159 -3.51 12.81 25.73
CA VAL A 159 -3.76 14.04 26.49
C VAL A 159 -4.92 13.85 27.47
N THR A 160 -6.04 13.27 27.02
CA THR A 160 -7.20 13.02 27.88
C THR A 160 -6.84 12.15 29.09
N THR A 161 -6.10 11.06 28.88
CA THR A 161 -5.68 10.18 29.98
C THR A 161 -4.74 10.85 30.97
N ALA A 162 -3.88 11.77 30.52
CA ALA A 162 -2.98 12.52 31.40
C ALA A 162 -3.73 13.52 32.28
N THR A 163 -4.72 14.22 31.71
CA THR A 163 -5.57 15.16 32.46
C THR A 163 -6.44 14.46 33.51
N GLU A 164 -6.97 13.26 33.23
CA GLU A 164 -7.75 12.49 34.21
C GLU A 164 -6.91 12.02 35.40
N HIS A 165 -5.65 11.66 35.17
CA HIS A 165 -4.75 11.28 36.26
C HIS A 165 -4.33 12.46 37.12
N ALA A 166 -4.13 13.65 36.55
CA ALA A 166 -3.75 14.85 37.30
C ALA A 166 -4.88 15.42 38.18
N GLY A 167 -6.15 15.25 37.79
CA GLY A 167 -7.30 15.72 38.57
C GLY A 167 -7.75 14.78 39.71
N ARG A 168 -7.08 13.63 39.90
CA ARG A 168 -7.37 12.65 40.95
C ARG A 168 -6.33 12.65 42.09
N VAL A 169 -5.40 13.61 42.08
CA VAL A 169 -4.37 13.82 43.11
C VAL A 169 -4.71 15.09 43.89
#